data_AF-A0A7V5N972-F1
#
_entry.id   AF-A0A7V5N972-F1
#
_cell.length_a   1.000
_cell.length_b   1.000
_cell.length_c   1.000
_cell.angle_alpha   90.00
_cell.angle_beta   90.00
_cell.angle_gamma   90.00
#
_symmetry.space_group_name_H-M   'P 1'
#
loop_
_entity.id
_entity.type
_entity.pdbx_description
1 polymer ?
#
loop_
_entity_poly.entity_id
_entity_poly.type
_entity_poly.pdbx_seq_one_letter_code
_entity_poly.pdbx_strand_id
1 'polypeptide(L)'
;MIQLNDISGPQDIRKCTVPELRELAGELRERILQTVSVNGGHLASSLGAVELAIALHYVFQTPYDKLIWDVGHQGYPHKLLTGRAKQFHTLRKRGGLSGFLKRTESEYDVFGAGHAGTSISAALGLALARDVKKESYRCVAVIGDGSLTCGLPFEALNHAGHTGTDLLVVLNDNEMSISENVGALAKYLNTLVQSRFYNRSKEEAYALVRRAPAGDKIIRLVHRLEESTKGLIVPSVFFEDLGFRYVGPVDGHNLEELIKTLQRIRDWRGPVLLHTITQKGKGYKVAEQDAVFWHSPPTFEVSTGEYKKSGAITYTHVYGKTLVELAEADKRVVAITAAMATGTGLVEFSERFPERFFDVGIAEGHAVTFAAGLAIEGLRPFVTIYSTFLQRAFDSIVHDVALQKLPVIFAMDRAGFVGFDGPTHHGMLDIAYLRIIPNMVVMAPK
;
A
#
# COMPACT_ATOMS: atom_id res chain seq x y z
N MET A 1 -16.14 -28.80 4.07
CA MET A 1 -14.86 -28.37 3.48
C MET A 1 -15.11 -27.87 2.08
N ILE A 2 -15.09 -26.56 1.89
CA ILE A 2 -15.17 -25.91 0.57
C ILE A 2 -13.77 -25.92 -0.03
N GLN A 3 -13.62 -26.30 -1.30
CA GLN A 3 -12.34 -26.14 -2.00
C GLN A 3 -12.34 -24.83 -2.79
N LEU A 4 -11.17 -24.23 -2.99
CA LEU A 4 -11.02 -22.99 -3.76
C LEU A 4 -11.62 -23.11 -5.17
N ASN A 5 -11.54 -24.28 -5.79
CA ASN A 5 -12.08 -24.52 -7.14
C ASN A 5 -13.62 -24.59 -7.17
N ASP A 6 -14.26 -24.78 -6.01
CA ASP A 6 -15.72 -24.82 -5.87
C ASP A 6 -16.32 -23.43 -5.58
N ILE A 7 -15.48 -22.44 -5.28
CA ILE A 7 -15.92 -21.06 -5.04
C ILE A 7 -16.28 -20.40 -6.36
N SER A 8 -17.59 -20.23 -6.57
CA SER A 8 -18.13 -19.47 -7.71
C SER A 8 -18.18 -17.97 -7.41
N GLY A 9 -18.25 -17.60 -6.14
CA GLY A 9 -18.20 -16.22 -5.69
C GLY A 9 -18.35 -16.04 -4.17
N PRO A 10 -18.44 -14.79 -3.70
CA PRO A 10 -18.48 -14.45 -2.27
C PRO A 10 -19.65 -15.06 -1.48
N GLN A 11 -20.75 -15.44 -2.14
CA GLN A 11 -21.87 -16.13 -1.52
C GLN A 11 -21.50 -17.51 -0.96
N ASP A 12 -20.48 -18.17 -1.52
CA ASP A 12 -20.10 -19.52 -1.09
C ASP A 12 -19.29 -19.47 0.20
N ILE A 13 -18.37 -18.50 0.33
CA ILE A 13 -17.58 -18.34 1.55
C ILE A 13 -18.43 -17.92 2.76
N ARG A 14 -19.59 -17.26 2.56
CA ARG A 14 -20.49 -16.87 3.65
C ARG A 14 -21.18 -18.04 4.35
N LYS A 15 -21.21 -19.19 3.69
CA LYS A 15 -21.78 -20.43 4.24
C LYS A 15 -20.77 -21.19 5.10
N CYS A 16 -19.49 -20.80 5.04
CA CYS A 16 -18.40 -21.49 5.71
C CYS A 16 -18.29 -21.09 7.18
N THR A 17 -17.83 -22.04 7.98
CA THR A 17 -17.41 -21.81 9.35
C THR A 17 -16.01 -21.18 9.41
N VAL A 18 -15.66 -20.51 10.51
CA VAL A 18 -14.32 -19.91 10.67
C VAL A 18 -13.17 -20.91 10.49
N PRO A 19 -13.25 -22.17 10.98
CA PRO A 19 -12.24 -23.19 10.67
C PRO A 19 -12.09 -23.47 9.17
N GLU A 20 -13.20 -23.61 8.43
CA GLU A 20 -13.14 -23.81 6.97
C GLU A 20 -12.55 -22.59 6.24
N LEU A 21 -12.80 -21.38 6.73
CA LEU A 21 -12.18 -20.17 6.19
C LEU A 21 -10.66 -20.13 6.42
N ARG A 22 -10.16 -20.70 7.52
CA ARG A 22 -8.71 -20.83 7.78
C ARG A 22 -8.06 -21.82 6.81
N GLU A 23 -8.74 -22.92 6.50
CA GLU A 23 -8.28 -23.88 5.48
C GLU A 23 -8.23 -23.22 4.09
N LEU A 24 -9.30 -22.49 3.72
CA LEU A 24 -9.36 -21.72 2.49
C LEU A 24 -8.23 -20.68 2.38
N ALA A 25 -7.87 -20.03 3.49
CA ALA A 25 -6.74 -19.10 3.51
C ALA A 25 -5.41 -19.79 3.14
N GLY A 26 -5.22 -21.06 3.50
CA GLY A 26 -4.09 -21.88 3.07
C GLY A 26 -4.10 -22.13 1.56
N GLU A 27 -5.24 -22.58 1.02
CA GLU A 27 -5.39 -22.85 -0.42
C GLU A 27 -5.18 -21.60 -1.28
N LEU A 28 -5.67 -20.43 -0.84
CA LEU A 28 -5.46 -19.16 -1.52
C LEU A 28 -3.97 -18.82 -1.61
N ARG A 29 -3.22 -18.96 -0.51
CA ARG A 29 -1.77 -18.71 -0.49
C ARG A 29 -1.03 -19.63 -1.43
N GLU A 30 -1.36 -20.93 -1.39
CA GLU A 30 -0.73 -21.92 -2.25
C GLU A 30 -0.98 -21.60 -3.74
N ARG A 31 -2.23 -21.29 -4.12
CA ARG A 31 -2.57 -20.91 -5.50
C ARG A 31 -1.82 -19.66 -5.96
N ILE A 32 -1.71 -18.66 -5.08
CA ILE A 32 -0.96 -17.41 -5.34
C ILE A 32 0.52 -17.74 -5.57
N LEU A 33 1.15 -18.48 -4.65
CA LEU A 33 2.56 -18.88 -4.74
C LEU A 33 2.86 -19.63 -6.04
N GLN A 34 2.09 -20.68 -6.35
CA GLN A 34 2.27 -21.50 -7.55
C GLN A 34 2.12 -20.71 -8.85
N THR A 35 1.22 -19.72 -8.87
CA THR A 35 0.98 -18.93 -10.07
C THR A 35 2.06 -17.86 -10.25
N VAL A 36 2.40 -17.16 -9.18
CA VAL A 36 3.38 -16.06 -9.22
C VAL A 36 4.81 -16.59 -9.42
N SER A 37 5.12 -17.80 -8.96
CA SER A 37 6.42 -18.43 -9.21
C SER A 37 6.70 -18.66 -10.69
N VAL A 38 5.65 -18.88 -11.49
CA VAL A 38 5.76 -19.10 -12.94
C VAL A 38 5.54 -17.81 -13.74
N ASN A 39 4.61 -16.95 -13.31
CA ASN A 39 4.19 -15.78 -14.10
C ASN A 39 4.87 -14.47 -13.65
N GLY A 40 5.50 -14.45 -12.47
CA GLY A 40 5.82 -13.22 -11.75
C GLY A 40 4.57 -12.49 -11.25
N GLY A 41 4.73 -11.43 -10.47
CA GLY A 41 3.62 -10.65 -9.93
C GLY A 41 3.79 -10.30 -8.46
N HIS A 42 2.81 -9.56 -7.94
CA HIS A 42 2.85 -9.06 -6.56
C HIS A 42 2.56 -10.17 -5.55
N LEU A 43 3.63 -10.74 -4.97
CA LEU A 43 3.52 -11.89 -4.08
C LEU A 43 3.26 -11.47 -2.65
N ALA A 44 4.22 -10.77 -2.04
CA ALA A 44 4.22 -10.57 -0.59
C ALA A 44 3.03 -9.73 -0.10
N SER A 45 2.60 -8.71 -0.87
CA SER A 45 1.40 -7.92 -0.56
C SER A 45 0.12 -8.75 -0.62
N SER A 46 -0.02 -9.60 -1.64
CA SER A 46 -1.18 -10.48 -1.82
C SER A 46 -1.29 -11.55 -0.73
N LEU A 47 -0.16 -12.12 -0.29
CA LEU A 47 -0.12 -13.11 0.79
C LEU A 47 -0.53 -12.52 2.15
N GLY A 48 -0.12 -11.27 2.41
CA GLY A 48 -0.50 -10.54 3.63
C GLY A 48 -1.99 -10.20 3.69
N ALA A 49 -2.65 -10.00 2.55
CA ALA A 49 -4.04 -9.57 2.47
C ALA A 49 -5.08 -10.71 2.45
N VAL A 50 -4.66 -11.98 2.55
CA VAL A 50 -5.55 -13.15 2.38
C VAL A 50 -6.70 -13.14 3.38
N GLU A 51 -6.42 -13.08 4.68
CA GLU A 51 -7.48 -13.09 5.70
C GLU A 51 -8.38 -11.86 5.59
N LEU A 52 -7.79 -10.70 5.28
CA LEU A 52 -8.54 -9.47 5.10
C LEU A 52 -9.53 -9.57 3.94
N ALA A 53 -9.11 -10.12 2.80
CA ALA A 53 -9.98 -10.34 1.65
C ALA A 53 -11.11 -11.33 1.96
N ILE A 54 -10.82 -12.43 2.66
CA ILE A 54 -11.84 -13.39 3.11
C ILE A 54 -12.85 -12.69 4.01
N ALA A 55 -12.40 -12.00 5.06
CA ALA A 55 -13.27 -11.35 6.04
C ALA A 55 -14.15 -10.27 5.39
N LEU A 56 -13.59 -9.48 4.47
CA LEU A 56 -14.36 -8.48 3.71
C LEU A 56 -15.46 -9.13 2.86
N HIS A 57 -15.15 -10.15 2.08
CA HIS A 57 -16.17 -10.83 1.25
C HIS A 57 -17.19 -11.63 2.07
N TYR A 58 -16.80 -12.08 3.27
CA TYR A 58 -17.67 -12.74 4.23
C TYR A 58 -18.71 -11.77 4.79
N VAL A 59 -18.31 -10.54 5.12
CA VAL A 59 -19.17 -9.54 5.78
C VAL A 59 -19.94 -8.65 4.79
N PHE A 60 -19.33 -8.27 3.66
CA PHE A 60 -19.92 -7.36 2.68
C PHE A 60 -20.50 -8.08 1.48
N GLN A 61 -21.68 -7.63 1.05
CA GLN A 61 -22.48 -8.19 -0.03
C GLN A 61 -21.98 -7.81 -1.42
N THR A 62 -20.71 -8.07 -1.74
CA THR A 62 -20.17 -7.81 -3.07
C THR A 62 -20.87 -8.67 -4.14
N PRO A 63 -21.20 -8.12 -5.34
CA PRO A 63 -20.80 -6.81 -5.85
C PRO A 63 -21.81 -5.68 -5.56
N TYR A 64 -22.89 -5.94 -4.80
CA TYR A 64 -23.82 -4.89 -4.35
C TYR A 64 -23.08 -3.88 -3.46
N ASP A 65 -22.45 -4.36 -2.39
CA ASP A 65 -21.46 -3.60 -1.63
C ASP A 65 -20.18 -3.41 -2.45
N LYS A 66 -19.56 -2.23 -2.35
CA LYS A 66 -18.40 -1.84 -3.16
C LYS A 66 -17.12 -1.96 -2.35
N LEU A 67 -16.21 -2.84 -2.79
CA LEU A 67 -14.84 -2.91 -2.29
C LEU A 67 -13.89 -2.26 -3.30
N ILE A 68 -13.12 -1.30 -2.84
CA ILE A 68 -12.15 -0.56 -3.64
C ILE A 68 -10.77 -0.83 -3.06
N TRP A 69 -9.90 -1.50 -3.81
CA TRP A 69 -8.54 -1.81 -3.37
C TRP A 69 -7.57 -0.79 -3.94
N ASP A 70 -6.82 -0.11 -3.07
CA ASP A 70 -5.77 0.83 -3.48
C ASP A 70 -4.63 0.09 -4.18
N VAL A 71 -4.13 0.64 -5.29
CA VAL A 71 -3.20 0.01 -6.24
C VAL A 71 -3.76 -1.26 -6.90
N GLY A 72 -4.40 -2.16 -6.16
CA GLY A 72 -4.96 -3.43 -6.64
C GLY A 72 -3.97 -4.60 -6.64
N HIS A 73 -2.70 -4.35 -6.31
CA HIS A 73 -1.63 -5.35 -6.32
C HIS A 73 -1.74 -6.42 -5.22
N GLN A 74 -2.39 -6.09 -4.11
CA GLN A 74 -2.77 -6.99 -3.01
C GLN A 74 -4.11 -7.69 -3.26
N GLY A 75 -4.72 -7.48 -4.44
CA GLY A 75 -6.06 -7.95 -4.79
C GLY A 75 -6.12 -9.38 -5.35
N TYR A 76 -5.05 -10.16 -5.32
CA TYR A 76 -5.09 -11.55 -5.80
C TYR A 76 -6.08 -12.45 -5.03
N PRO A 77 -6.12 -12.46 -3.68
CA PRO A 77 -7.16 -13.20 -2.97
C PRO A 77 -8.57 -12.71 -3.33
N HIS A 78 -8.76 -11.40 -3.57
CA HIS A 78 -10.03 -10.87 -4.08
C HIS A 78 -10.41 -11.49 -5.43
N LYS A 79 -9.48 -11.57 -6.39
CA LYS A 79 -9.74 -12.23 -7.70
C LYS A 79 -10.14 -13.69 -7.52
N LEU A 80 -9.40 -14.43 -6.70
CA LEU A 80 -9.65 -15.84 -6.43
C LEU A 80 -11.04 -16.08 -5.83
N LEU A 81 -11.47 -15.22 -4.90
CA LEU A 81 -12.77 -15.30 -4.22
C LEU A 81 -13.98 -14.83 -5.05
N THR A 82 -13.75 -14.28 -6.24
CA THR A 82 -14.78 -13.63 -7.08
C THR A 82 -14.90 -14.30 -8.46
N GLY A 83 -14.87 -15.64 -8.46
CA GLY A 83 -15.15 -16.47 -9.64
C GLY A 83 -13.99 -16.63 -10.62
N ARG A 84 -12.81 -16.07 -10.32
CA ARG A 84 -11.64 -16.11 -11.23
C ARG A 84 -10.60 -17.18 -10.86
N ALA A 85 -10.87 -18.03 -9.87
CA ALA A 85 -9.94 -19.08 -9.42
C ALA A 85 -9.44 -19.99 -10.56
N LYS A 86 -10.33 -20.44 -11.44
CA LYS A 86 -9.99 -21.33 -12.58
C LYS A 86 -9.09 -20.66 -13.62
N GLN A 87 -9.24 -19.35 -13.81
CA GLN A 87 -8.46 -18.57 -14.79
C GLN A 87 -7.17 -17.99 -14.20
N PHE A 88 -6.94 -18.15 -12.90
CA PHE A 88 -5.86 -17.46 -12.19
C PHE A 88 -4.45 -17.81 -12.73
N HIS A 89 -4.26 -19.02 -13.26
CA HIS A 89 -3.02 -19.42 -13.92
C HIS A 89 -2.60 -18.55 -15.14
N THR A 90 -3.54 -17.75 -15.66
CA THR A 90 -3.32 -16.79 -16.77
C THR A 90 -2.88 -15.39 -16.31
N LEU A 91 -2.71 -15.17 -15.00
CA LEU A 91 -2.32 -13.89 -14.41
C LEU A 91 -1.10 -13.27 -15.11
N ARG A 92 -1.21 -12.00 -15.49
CA ARG A 92 -0.20 -11.19 -16.18
C ARG A 92 0.24 -11.74 -17.55
N LYS A 93 -0.48 -12.71 -18.13
CA LYS A 93 -0.25 -13.19 -19.50
C LYS A 93 -1.11 -12.42 -20.49
N ARG A 94 -0.64 -12.33 -21.74
CA ARG A 94 -1.41 -11.71 -22.84
C ARG A 94 -2.77 -12.42 -22.98
N GLY A 95 -3.85 -11.65 -22.92
CA GLY A 95 -5.22 -12.18 -22.99
C GLY A 95 -5.71 -12.87 -21.71
N GLY A 96 -4.90 -12.90 -20.65
CA GLY A 96 -5.24 -13.43 -19.33
C GLY A 96 -5.67 -12.35 -18.34
N LEU A 97 -5.72 -12.73 -17.06
CA LEU A 97 -6.05 -11.80 -15.97
C LEU A 97 -4.99 -10.73 -15.78
N SER A 98 -5.40 -9.50 -15.49
CA SER A 98 -4.52 -8.40 -15.13
C SER A 98 -3.83 -8.64 -13.79
N GLY A 99 -2.61 -8.11 -13.64
CA GLY A 99 -1.90 -8.05 -12.35
C GLY A 99 -2.51 -7.07 -11.33
N PHE A 100 -3.48 -6.27 -11.76
CA PHE A 100 -4.22 -5.32 -10.92
C PHE A 100 -5.73 -5.51 -11.09
N LEU A 101 -6.54 -4.81 -10.29
CA LEU A 101 -7.99 -4.84 -10.44
C LEU A 101 -8.42 -3.99 -11.65
N LYS A 102 -9.31 -4.53 -12.48
CA LYS A 102 -9.74 -3.93 -13.74
C LYS A 102 -11.24 -4.04 -13.89
N ARG A 103 -11.92 -2.89 -14.01
CA ARG A 103 -13.39 -2.81 -14.15
C ARG A 103 -13.98 -3.67 -15.27
N THR A 104 -13.27 -3.78 -16.39
CA THR A 104 -13.73 -4.59 -17.54
C THR A 104 -13.45 -6.08 -17.37
N GLU A 105 -12.69 -6.49 -16.35
CA GLU A 105 -12.37 -7.88 -16.07
C GLU A 105 -13.41 -8.52 -15.15
N SER A 106 -14.01 -7.75 -14.24
CA SER A 106 -14.97 -8.27 -13.27
C SER A 106 -15.88 -7.18 -12.71
N GLU A 107 -17.14 -7.50 -12.43
CA GLU A 107 -18.08 -6.63 -11.70
C GLU A 107 -17.64 -6.35 -10.25
N TYR A 108 -16.79 -7.21 -9.70
CA TYR A 108 -16.21 -7.07 -8.36
C TYR A 108 -15.06 -6.07 -8.32
N ASP A 109 -14.45 -5.74 -9.46
CA ASP A 109 -13.35 -4.78 -9.60
C ASP A 109 -13.95 -3.37 -9.81
N VAL A 110 -14.60 -2.81 -8.79
CA VAL A 110 -15.45 -1.60 -8.91
C VAL A 110 -14.69 -0.38 -9.43
N PHE A 111 -13.42 -0.24 -9.02
CA PHE A 111 -12.52 0.81 -9.47
C PHE A 111 -11.20 0.19 -9.93
N GLY A 112 -10.72 0.63 -11.10
CA GLY A 112 -9.43 0.17 -11.62
C GLY A 112 -8.32 1.02 -11.04
N ALA A 113 -7.34 0.38 -10.41
CA ALA A 113 -6.20 1.07 -9.82
C ALA A 113 -4.89 0.40 -10.24
N GLY A 114 -3.81 1.18 -10.18
CA GLY A 114 -2.44 0.75 -10.43
C GLY A 114 -1.49 1.79 -9.84
N HIS A 115 -1.81 3.07 -10.01
CA HIS A 115 -1.22 4.13 -9.17
C HIS A 115 -1.84 4.12 -7.77
N ALA A 116 -1.04 4.48 -6.77
CA ALA A 116 -1.45 4.49 -5.37
C ALA A 116 -2.28 5.72 -4.96
N GLY A 117 -2.94 5.60 -3.82
CA GLY A 117 -3.65 6.69 -3.12
C GLY A 117 -4.98 7.09 -3.73
N THR A 118 -5.59 6.25 -4.57
CA THR A 118 -6.83 6.59 -5.29
C THR A 118 -8.10 6.04 -4.63
N SER A 119 -7.95 5.04 -3.76
CA SER A 119 -9.07 4.24 -3.24
C SER A 119 -10.05 5.04 -2.39
N ILE A 120 -9.58 5.91 -1.48
CA ILE A 120 -10.45 6.67 -0.57
C ILE A 120 -11.28 7.67 -1.38
N SER A 121 -10.67 8.42 -2.31
CA SER A 121 -11.38 9.34 -3.19
C SER A 121 -12.43 8.62 -4.03
N ALA A 122 -12.07 7.48 -4.63
CA ALA A 122 -12.99 6.68 -5.43
C ALA A 122 -14.16 6.13 -4.59
N ALA A 123 -13.88 5.61 -3.39
CA ALA A 123 -14.90 5.10 -2.49
C ALA A 123 -15.83 6.20 -1.95
N LEU A 124 -15.30 7.38 -1.63
CA LEU A 124 -16.09 8.54 -1.22
C LEU A 124 -17.02 9.00 -2.35
N GLY A 125 -16.53 9.07 -3.58
CA GLY A 125 -17.36 9.39 -4.76
C GLY A 125 -18.49 8.38 -4.97
N LEU A 126 -18.21 7.08 -4.80
CA LEU A 126 -19.23 6.02 -4.87
C LEU A 126 -20.25 6.09 -3.73
N ALA A 127 -19.82 6.48 -2.53
CA ALA A 127 -20.67 6.64 -1.36
C ALA A 127 -21.59 7.87 -1.51
N LEU A 128 -21.10 8.99 -2.01
CA LEU A 128 -21.93 10.16 -2.31
C LEU A 128 -22.90 9.88 -3.46
N ALA A 129 -22.46 9.13 -4.49
CA ALA A 129 -23.35 8.71 -5.58
C ALA A 129 -24.49 7.80 -5.09
N ARG A 130 -24.22 6.89 -4.14
CA ARG A 130 -25.23 6.09 -3.45
C ARG A 130 -26.28 6.98 -2.78
N ASP A 131 -25.82 7.98 -2.04
CA ASP A 131 -26.68 8.85 -1.24
C ASP A 131 -27.61 9.68 -2.15
N VAL A 132 -27.08 10.20 -3.26
CA VAL A 132 -27.86 10.89 -4.31
C VAL A 132 -28.92 9.98 -4.93
N LYS A 133 -28.56 8.71 -5.19
CA LYS A 133 -29.47 7.70 -5.76
C LYS A 133 -30.43 7.08 -4.73
N LYS A 134 -30.30 7.43 -3.44
CA LYS A 134 -31.06 6.84 -2.33
C LYS A 134 -30.90 5.32 -2.25
N GLU A 135 -29.71 4.83 -2.57
CA GLU A 135 -29.35 3.41 -2.44
C GLU A 135 -28.76 3.14 -1.04
N SER A 136 -28.51 1.89 -0.71
CA SER A 136 -28.09 1.48 0.65
C SER A 136 -26.86 0.57 0.69
N TYR A 137 -26.11 0.47 -0.40
CA TYR A 137 -24.88 -0.34 -0.42
C TYR A 137 -23.77 0.26 0.45
N ARG A 138 -22.84 -0.56 0.90
CA ARG A 138 -21.65 -0.13 1.65
C ARG A 138 -20.50 0.18 0.69
N CYS A 139 -19.69 1.19 1.03
CA CYS A 139 -18.45 1.50 0.34
C CYS A 139 -17.27 1.28 1.28
N VAL A 140 -16.32 0.46 0.85
CA VAL A 140 -15.12 0.14 1.61
C VAL A 140 -13.88 0.41 0.77
N ALA A 141 -13.02 1.32 1.22
CA ALA A 141 -11.69 1.51 0.67
C ALA A 141 -10.68 0.67 1.45
N VAL A 142 -9.88 -0.16 0.79
CA VAL A 142 -8.77 -0.89 1.39
C VAL A 142 -7.48 -0.24 0.92
N ILE A 143 -6.74 0.40 1.83
CA ILE A 143 -5.54 1.18 1.53
C ILE A 143 -4.36 0.66 2.35
N GLY A 144 -3.18 0.57 1.73
CA GLY A 144 -1.94 0.28 2.45
C GLY A 144 -1.43 1.51 3.20
N ASP A 145 -0.73 1.29 4.29
CA ASP A 145 0.07 2.28 5.02
C ASP A 145 1.00 3.10 4.13
N GLY A 146 1.70 2.45 3.19
CA GLY A 146 2.52 3.15 2.19
C GLY A 146 1.71 4.08 1.30
N SER A 147 0.58 3.61 0.78
CA SER A 147 -0.31 4.41 -0.08
C SER A 147 -0.99 5.55 0.67
N LEU A 148 -1.18 5.44 1.99
CA LEU A 148 -1.73 6.51 2.82
C LEU A 148 -0.80 7.73 2.90
N THR A 149 0.50 7.57 2.60
CA THR A 149 1.45 8.68 2.54
C THR A 149 1.27 9.60 1.32
N CYS A 150 0.46 9.19 0.33
CA CYS A 150 0.11 10.03 -0.81
C CYS A 150 -0.68 11.27 -0.36
N GLY A 151 -0.60 12.37 -1.12
CA GLY A 151 -1.42 13.57 -0.87
C GLY A 151 -2.94 13.34 -1.03
N LEU A 152 -3.33 12.66 -2.11
CA LEU A 152 -4.74 12.45 -2.49
C LEU A 152 -5.59 11.74 -1.40
N PRO A 153 -5.09 10.71 -0.69
CA PRO A 153 -5.76 10.15 0.48
C PRO A 153 -6.08 11.19 1.58
N PHE A 154 -5.20 12.14 1.87
CA PHE A 154 -5.48 13.16 2.89
C PHE A 154 -6.58 14.12 2.45
N GLU A 155 -6.56 14.54 1.18
CA GLU A 155 -7.63 15.32 0.58
C GLU A 155 -8.98 14.60 0.71
N ALA A 156 -8.98 13.29 0.45
CA ALA A 156 -10.15 12.44 0.54
C ALA A 156 -10.63 12.23 1.98
N LEU A 157 -9.73 11.99 2.93
CA LEU A 157 -10.05 11.87 4.34
C LEU A 157 -10.66 13.18 4.87
N ASN A 158 -10.04 14.32 4.57
CA ASN A 158 -10.57 15.62 4.95
C ASN A 158 -12.00 15.84 4.41
N HIS A 159 -12.25 15.49 3.14
CA HIS A 159 -13.57 15.62 2.53
C HIS A 159 -14.59 14.62 3.12
N ALA A 160 -14.19 13.38 3.38
CA ALA A 160 -15.04 12.36 4.02
C ALA A 160 -15.46 12.79 5.44
N GLY A 161 -14.53 13.36 6.20
CA GLY A 161 -14.78 13.95 7.51
C GLY A 161 -15.82 15.06 7.47
N HIS A 162 -15.65 16.00 6.53
CA HIS A 162 -16.57 17.13 6.34
C HIS A 162 -17.98 16.68 5.93
N THR A 163 -18.08 15.73 5.00
CA THR A 163 -19.37 15.25 4.48
C THR A 163 -20.11 14.33 5.46
N GLY A 164 -19.37 13.63 6.34
CA GLY A 164 -19.97 12.69 7.28
C GLY A 164 -20.66 11.49 6.60
N THR A 165 -20.38 11.24 5.32
CA THR A 165 -21.00 10.15 4.55
C THR A 165 -20.54 8.77 5.06
N ASP A 166 -21.44 7.79 5.04
CA ASP A 166 -21.14 6.41 5.43
C ASP A 166 -20.08 5.81 4.49
N LEU A 167 -18.84 5.70 4.99
CA LEU A 167 -17.65 5.19 4.32
C LEU A 167 -16.80 4.41 5.32
N LEU A 168 -16.35 3.21 4.94
CA LEU A 168 -15.34 2.47 5.70
C LEU A 168 -13.99 2.56 4.98
N VAL A 169 -12.96 3.02 5.69
CA VAL A 169 -11.57 2.93 5.26
C VAL A 169 -10.90 1.83 6.08
N VAL A 170 -10.38 0.82 5.41
CA VAL A 170 -9.58 -0.25 6.01
C VAL A 170 -8.13 0.04 5.70
N LEU A 171 -7.37 0.43 6.73
CA LEU A 171 -5.94 0.61 6.67
C LEU A 171 -5.27 -0.75 6.88
N ASN A 172 -4.64 -1.28 5.83
CA ASN A 172 -3.81 -2.48 5.86
C ASN A 172 -2.36 -2.09 6.16
N ASP A 173 -2.03 -1.98 7.43
CA ASP A 173 -0.70 -1.59 7.90
C ASP A 173 0.20 -2.83 8.02
N ASN A 174 1.31 -2.80 7.30
CA ASN A 174 2.35 -3.83 7.35
C ASN A 174 3.76 -3.20 7.50
N GLU A 175 3.81 -1.92 7.89
CA GLU A 175 4.99 -1.08 8.06
C GLU A 175 5.86 -0.89 6.80
N MET A 176 5.34 -1.25 5.62
CA MET A 176 6.10 -1.33 4.36
C MET A 176 5.35 -0.76 3.15
N SER A 177 6.09 -0.07 2.28
CA SER A 177 5.73 0.26 0.90
C SER A 177 6.31 -0.79 -0.04
N ILE A 178 7.22 -0.41 -0.96
CA ILE A 178 8.16 -1.34 -1.60
C ILE A 178 9.31 -1.60 -0.62
N SER A 179 9.97 -0.52 -0.18
CA SER A 179 10.88 -0.44 0.98
C SER A 179 10.12 -0.10 2.27
N GLU A 180 10.82 0.01 3.40
CA GLU A 180 10.26 0.52 4.66
C GLU A 180 9.56 1.87 4.43
N ASN A 181 8.45 2.10 5.13
CA ASN A 181 7.75 3.37 5.04
C ASN A 181 8.59 4.51 5.62
N VAL A 182 8.53 5.66 4.95
CA VAL A 182 9.13 6.90 5.42
C VAL A 182 8.07 7.91 5.84
N GLY A 183 8.46 8.86 6.69
CA GLY A 183 7.62 9.99 7.08
C GLY A 183 7.02 9.91 8.48
N ALA A 184 6.54 11.07 8.96
CA ALA A 184 6.00 11.21 10.31
C ALA A 184 4.72 10.39 10.55
N LEU A 185 3.89 10.21 9.52
CA LEU A 185 2.68 9.40 9.62
C LEU A 185 3.01 7.92 9.85
N ALA A 186 4.02 7.38 9.18
CA ALA A 186 4.48 6.01 9.40
C ALA A 186 4.95 5.83 10.86
N LYS A 187 5.75 6.77 11.38
CA LYS A 187 6.17 6.76 12.79
C LYS A 187 4.98 6.84 13.76
N TYR A 188 3.98 7.65 13.43
CA TYR A 188 2.74 7.75 14.22
C TYR A 188 1.98 6.42 14.25
N LEU A 189 1.77 5.79 13.10
CA LEU A 189 1.12 4.47 13.00
C LEU A 189 1.90 3.42 13.79
N ASN A 190 3.23 3.35 13.63
CA ASN A 190 4.09 2.43 14.39
C ASN A 190 3.96 2.64 15.91
N THR A 191 3.82 3.88 16.36
CA THR A 191 3.61 4.20 17.79
C THR A 191 2.27 3.64 18.29
N LEU A 192 1.20 3.76 17.49
CA LEU A 192 -0.11 3.17 17.82
C LEU A 192 -0.03 1.64 17.89
N VAL A 193 0.66 1.01 16.95
CA VAL A 193 0.88 -0.45 16.92
C VAL A 193 1.62 -0.92 18.18
N GLN A 194 2.76 -0.30 18.48
CA GLN A 194 3.58 -0.63 19.66
C GLN A 194 2.79 -0.47 20.97
N SER A 195 1.94 0.55 21.07
CA SER A 195 1.12 0.77 22.27
C SER A 195 0.14 -0.37 22.54
N ARG A 196 -0.46 -0.99 21.50
CA ARG A 196 -1.34 -2.16 21.65
C ARG A 196 -0.56 -3.38 22.13
N PHE A 197 0.60 -3.65 21.54
CA PHE A 197 1.44 -4.79 21.96
C PHE A 197 1.91 -4.64 23.41
N TYR A 198 2.37 -3.44 23.78
CA TYR A 198 2.75 -3.12 25.16
C TYR A 198 1.58 -3.40 26.13
N ASN A 199 0.38 -2.91 25.81
CA ASN A 199 -0.80 -3.12 26.65
C ASN A 199 -1.20 -4.61 26.75
N ARG A 200 -1.11 -5.38 25.66
CA ARG A 200 -1.43 -6.81 25.67
C ARG A 200 -0.44 -7.63 26.50
N SER A 201 0.87 -7.43 26.31
CA SER A 201 1.90 -8.12 27.10
C SER A 201 1.77 -7.80 28.59
N LYS A 202 1.36 -6.58 28.90
CA LYS A 202 1.10 -6.15 30.27
C LYS A 202 -0.15 -6.79 30.87
N GLU A 203 -1.24 -6.93 30.12
CA GLU A 203 -2.43 -7.67 30.58
C GLU A 203 -2.12 -9.15 30.84
N GLU A 204 -1.34 -9.78 29.98
CA GLU A 204 -0.87 -11.16 30.16
C GLU A 204 0.03 -11.28 31.40
N ALA A 205 0.95 -10.33 31.60
CA ALA A 205 1.79 -10.26 32.80
C ALA A 205 0.95 -10.04 34.08
N TYR A 206 -0.03 -9.15 34.04
CA TYR A 206 -0.97 -8.96 35.15
C TYR A 206 -1.76 -10.22 35.44
N ALA A 207 -2.24 -10.94 34.42
CA ALA A 207 -2.93 -12.21 34.61
C ALA A 207 -2.04 -13.28 35.28
N LEU A 208 -0.73 -13.27 34.98
CA LEU A 208 0.26 -14.15 35.63
C LEU A 208 0.52 -13.74 37.08
N VAL A 209 0.77 -12.45 37.33
CA VAL A 209 1.04 -11.90 38.67
C VAL A 209 -0.16 -12.07 39.60
N ARG A 210 -1.38 -12.01 39.07
CA ARG A 210 -2.62 -12.23 39.84
C ARG A 210 -2.72 -13.64 40.44
N ARG A 211 -2.00 -14.62 39.87
CA ARG A 211 -1.95 -16.00 40.38
C ARG A 211 -0.97 -16.18 41.55
N ALA A 212 -0.13 -15.19 41.85
CA ALA A 212 0.84 -15.25 42.94
C ALA A 212 0.26 -14.75 44.28
N PRO A 213 0.75 -15.24 45.43
CA PRO A 213 0.40 -14.68 46.74
C PRO A 213 0.76 -13.19 46.77
N ALA A 214 -0.20 -12.33 47.14
CA ALA A 214 -0.11 -10.86 47.10
C ALA A 214 -0.09 -10.18 45.71
N GLY A 215 -0.39 -10.89 44.62
CA GLY A 215 -0.48 -10.35 43.26
C GLY A 215 -1.41 -9.13 43.13
N ASP A 216 -2.57 -9.15 43.79
CA ASP A 216 -3.53 -8.03 43.75
C ASP A 216 -3.01 -6.76 44.44
N LYS A 217 -2.05 -6.86 45.38
CA LYS A 217 -1.43 -5.67 45.99
C LYS A 217 -0.41 -5.04 45.05
N ILE A 218 0.35 -5.86 44.33
CA ILE A 218 1.34 -5.43 43.33
C ILE A 218 0.62 -4.76 42.15
N ILE A 219 -0.43 -5.40 41.61
CA ILE A 219 -1.22 -4.86 40.50
C ILE A 219 -1.84 -3.48 40.84
N ARG A 220 -2.36 -3.31 42.07
CA ARG A 220 -2.90 -2.01 42.52
C ARG A 220 -1.83 -0.92 42.65
N LEU A 221 -0.61 -1.28 43.04
CA LEU A 221 0.50 -0.33 43.11
C LEU A 221 0.94 0.11 41.71
N VAL A 222 1.06 -0.83 40.77
CA VAL A 222 1.41 -0.51 39.38
C VAL A 222 0.33 0.33 38.72
N HIS A 223 -0.96 -0.01 38.89
CA HIS A 223 -2.06 0.82 38.36
C HIS A 223 -2.04 2.25 38.88
N ARG A 224 -1.74 2.46 40.18
CA ARG A 224 -1.67 3.81 40.77
C ARG A 224 -0.52 4.63 40.19
N LEU A 225 0.62 3.99 39.88
CA LEU A 225 1.77 4.64 39.23
C LEU A 225 1.51 4.95 37.75
N GLU A 226 0.69 4.14 37.07
CA GLU A 226 0.33 4.35 35.67
C GLU A 226 -0.78 5.39 35.48
N GLU A 227 -1.76 5.45 36.39
CA GLU A 227 -2.79 6.49 36.35
C GLU A 227 -2.18 7.90 36.51
N SER A 228 -1.07 8.02 37.25
CA SER A 228 -0.31 9.28 37.34
C SER A 228 0.45 9.66 36.05
N THR A 229 0.64 8.74 35.10
CA THR A 229 1.34 9.01 33.83
C THR A 229 0.41 9.05 32.61
N LYS A 230 -0.81 8.51 32.72
CA LYS A 230 -1.79 8.43 31.62
C LYS A 230 -2.32 9.78 31.11
N GLY A 231 -2.28 10.85 31.91
CA GLY A 231 -2.69 12.19 31.49
C GLY A 231 -1.85 12.80 30.35
N LEU A 232 -0.74 12.15 29.96
CA LEU A 232 0.19 12.58 28.92
C LEU A 232 0.30 11.61 27.71
N ILE A 233 -0.41 10.48 27.71
CA ILE A 233 -0.14 9.33 26.81
C ILE A 233 -1.44 8.75 26.21
N VAL A 234 -2.36 9.60 25.76
CA VAL A 234 -3.38 9.17 24.79
C VAL A 234 -3.12 9.99 23.55
N PRO A 235 -2.43 9.44 22.53
CA PRO A 235 -2.27 10.14 21.27
C PRO A 235 -3.66 10.51 20.77
N SER A 236 -3.93 11.80 20.61
CA SER A 236 -5.11 12.24 19.87
C SER A 236 -5.11 11.48 18.55
N VAL A 237 -6.24 10.83 18.25
CA VAL A 237 -6.33 9.99 17.08
C VAL A 237 -6.48 10.96 15.91
N PHE A 238 -5.39 11.23 15.19
CA PHE A 238 -5.35 12.14 14.04
C PHE A 238 -6.57 11.99 13.11
N PHE A 239 -7.06 10.76 12.95
CA PHE A 239 -8.25 10.44 12.18
C PHE A 239 -9.57 10.88 12.83
N GLU A 240 -9.68 10.84 14.16
CA GLU A 240 -10.84 11.36 14.90
C GLU A 240 -10.98 12.87 14.75
N ASP A 241 -9.85 13.60 14.75
CA ASP A 241 -9.84 15.05 14.47
C ASP A 241 -10.27 15.35 13.02
N LEU A 242 -10.04 14.40 12.09
CA LEU A 242 -10.59 14.43 10.73
C LEU A 242 -12.03 13.93 10.65
N GLY A 243 -12.71 13.69 11.75
CA GLY A 243 -14.12 13.27 11.80
C GLY A 243 -14.38 11.77 11.63
N PHE A 244 -13.35 10.93 11.61
CA PHE A 244 -13.50 9.47 11.53
C PHE A 244 -13.69 8.85 12.90
N ARG A 245 -14.49 7.78 12.95
CA ARG A 245 -14.41 6.85 14.10
C ARG A 245 -13.26 5.88 13.86
N TYR A 246 -12.29 5.87 14.75
CA TYR A 246 -11.15 4.97 14.64
C TYR A 246 -11.38 3.65 15.39
N VAL A 247 -11.05 2.53 14.74
CA VAL A 247 -11.19 1.18 15.28
C VAL A 247 -9.90 0.41 15.03
N GLY A 248 -9.26 -0.08 16.09
CA GLY A 248 -8.04 -0.89 15.99
C GLY A 248 -6.88 -0.30 16.79
N PRO A 249 -5.62 -0.70 16.49
CA PRO A 249 -5.23 -1.64 15.45
C PRO A 249 -5.75 -3.07 15.74
N VAL A 250 -6.16 -3.86 14.75
CA VAL A 250 -6.66 -5.25 14.87
C VAL A 250 -5.70 -6.23 14.20
N ASP A 251 -5.54 -7.45 14.71
CA ASP A 251 -4.74 -8.48 14.04
C ASP A 251 -5.38 -8.89 12.70
N GLY A 252 -4.73 -8.51 11.60
CA GLY A 252 -5.16 -8.75 10.23
C GLY A 252 -5.05 -10.20 9.77
N HIS A 253 -4.49 -11.09 10.58
CA HIS A 253 -4.45 -12.54 10.31
C HIS A 253 -5.38 -13.34 11.23
N ASN A 254 -6.06 -12.69 12.17
CA ASN A 254 -7.06 -13.32 13.00
C ASN A 254 -8.45 -13.18 12.37
N LEU A 255 -8.83 -14.14 11.52
CA LEU A 255 -10.14 -14.16 10.84
C LEU A 255 -11.34 -13.98 11.78
N GLU A 256 -11.27 -14.55 12.98
CA GLU A 256 -12.39 -14.47 13.92
C GLU A 256 -12.55 -13.04 14.48
N GLU A 257 -11.44 -12.41 14.86
CA GLU A 257 -11.41 -11.02 15.33
C GLU A 257 -11.81 -10.05 14.21
N LEU A 258 -11.29 -10.26 12.99
CA LEU A 258 -11.62 -9.46 11.81
C LEU A 258 -13.11 -9.54 11.47
N ILE A 259 -13.67 -10.74 11.35
CA ILE A 259 -15.09 -10.93 11.00
C ILE A 259 -15.98 -10.28 12.07
N LYS A 260 -15.72 -10.55 13.35
CA LYS A 260 -16.48 -9.94 14.47
C LYS A 260 -16.41 -8.42 14.44
N THR A 261 -15.22 -7.86 14.19
CA THR A 261 -15.02 -6.41 14.14
C THR A 261 -15.74 -5.79 12.94
N LEU A 262 -15.58 -6.36 11.75
CA LEU A 262 -16.22 -5.89 10.53
C LEU A 262 -17.74 -5.97 10.63
N GLN A 263 -18.30 -7.06 11.15
CA GLN A 263 -19.75 -7.20 11.39
C GLN A 263 -20.27 -6.12 12.34
N ARG A 264 -19.53 -5.80 13.41
CA ARG A 264 -19.90 -4.77 14.38
C ARG A 264 -19.97 -3.38 13.75
N ILE A 265 -19.02 -3.04 12.87
CA ILE A 265 -18.90 -1.68 12.31
C ILE A 265 -19.61 -1.50 10.95
N ARG A 266 -20.02 -2.60 10.30
CA ARG A 266 -20.60 -2.61 8.95
C ARG A 266 -21.71 -1.59 8.73
N ASP A 267 -22.60 -1.45 9.71
CA ASP A 267 -23.81 -0.64 9.62
C ASP A 267 -23.73 0.65 10.45
N TRP A 268 -22.53 1.02 10.91
CA TRP A 268 -22.30 2.31 11.55
C TRP A 268 -22.52 3.45 10.55
N ARG A 269 -23.01 4.57 11.07
CA ARG A 269 -23.17 5.81 10.31
C ARG A 269 -21.94 6.70 10.44
N GLY A 270 -21.64 7.43 9.38
CA GLY A 270 -20.47 8.28 9.26
C GLY A 270 -19.20 7.54 8.85
N PRO A 271 -18.10 8.29 8.63
CA PRO A 271 -16.83 7.73 8.21
C PRO A 271 -16.16 6.94 9.35
N VAL A 272 -15.65 5.75 9.02
CA VAL A 272 -14.98 4.84 9.96
C VAL A 272 -13.62 4.46 9.38
N LEU A 273 -12.58 4.47 10.21
CA LEU A 273 -11.27 3.92 9.88
C LEU A 273 -11.01 2.68 10.72
N LEU A 274 -10.90 1.52 10.08
CA LEU A 274 -10.44 0.27 10.68
C LEU A 274 -8.94 0.12 10.40
N HIS A 275 -8.13 0.15 11.44
CA HIS A 275 -6.69 -0.12 11.35
C HIS A 275 -6.46 -1.63 11.56
N THR A 276 -5.93 -2.31 10.55
CA THR A 276 -5.56 -3.73 10.56
C THR A 276 -4.05 -3.89 10.41
N ILE A 277 -3.45 -4.80 11.16
CA ILE A 277 -2.01 -5.10 11.12
C ILE A 277 -1.79 -6.42 10.39
N THR A 278 -1.06 -6.41 9.29
CA THR A 278 -0.70 -7.61 8.53
C THR A 278 0.80 -7.76 8.39
N GLN A 279 1.22 -8.94 7.95
CA GLN A 279 2.60 -9.28 7.65
C GLN A 279 2.73 -9.51 6.14
N LYS A 280 3.54 -8.69 5.49
CA LYS A 280 3.87 -8.86 4.07
C LYS A 280 4.59 -10.21 3.89
N GLY A 281 4.14 -11.01 2.92
CA GLY A 281 4.70 -12.35 2.67
C GLY A 281 4.09 -13.49 3.48
N LYS A 282 3.05 -13.22 4.29
CA LYS A 282 2.48 -14.18 5.25
C LYS A 282 2.28 -15.59 4.67
N GLY A 283 2.87 -16.58 5.33
CA GLY A 283 2.75 -17.99 4.98
C GLY A 283 3.83 -18.50 4.01
N TYR A 284 4.71 -17.62 3.51
CA TYR A 284 5.91 -18.01 2.78
C TYR A 284 7.15 -17.43 3.44
N LYS A 285 7.87 -18.26 4.22
CA LYS A 285 8.98 -17.82 5.09
C LYS A 285 10.03 -16.98 4.35
N VAL A 286 10.33 -17.31 3.09
CA VAL A 286 11.33 -16.57 2.29
C VAL A 286 10.85 -15.13 2.02
N ALA A 287 9.56 -14.94 1.72
CA ALA A 287 8.97 -13.62 1.55
C ALA A 287 8.77 -12.86 2.86
N GLU A 288 8.54 -13.55 3.98
CA GLU A 288 8.47 -12.91 5.30
C GLU A 288 9.83 -12.34 5.74
N GLN A 289 10.94 -12.94 5.31
CA GLN A 289 12.31 -12.52 5.66
C GLN A 289 12.83 -11.38 4.78
N ASP A 290 12.39 -11.28 3.52
CA ASP A 290 12.79 -10.22 2.59
C ASP A 290 11.59 -9.72 1.77
N ALA A 291 10.67 -9.04 2.45
CA ALA A 291 9.45 -8.57 1.83
C ALA A 291 9.66 -7.48 0.75
N VAL A 292 10.86 -6.88 0.70
CA VAL A 292 11.25 -5.91 -0.33
C VAL A 292 11.50 -6.63 -1.64
N PHE A 293 12.39 -7.63 -1.64
CA PHE A 293 12.68 -8.43 -2.84
C PHE A 293 11.44 -9.21 -3.30
N TRP A 294 10.70 -9.81 -2.35
CA TRP A 294 9.53 -10.62 -2.63
C TRP A 294 8.25 -9.81 -2.86
N HIS A 295 8.32 -8.47 -2.94
CA HIS A 295 7.18 -7.64 -3.31
C HIS A 295 6.64 -8.01 -4.69
N SER A 296 7.51 -8.07 -5.70
CA SER A 296 7.20 -8.53 -7.06
C SER A 296 8.39 -9.32 -7.64
N PRO A 297 8.61 -10.56 -7.19
CA PRO A 297 9.77 -11.35 -7.60
C PRO A 297 9.72 -11.69 -9.11
N PRO A 298 10.89 -11.97 -9.73
CA PRO A 298 10.94 -12.69 -11.01
C PRO A 298 10.41 -14.12 -10.82
N THR A 299 10.42 -14.93 -11.88
CA THR A 299 10.08 -16.36 -11.76
C THR A 299 11.06 -17.07 -10.83
N PHE A 300 10.57 -17.96 -9.97
CA PHE A 300 11.36 -18.62 -8.91
C PHE A 300 10.87 -20.05 -8.63
N GLU A 301 11.72 -20.86 -7.98
CA GLU A 301 11.36 -22.19 -7.47
C GLU A 301 10.70 -22.05 -6.09
N VAL A 302 9.48 -22.56 -5.91
CA VAL A 302 8.69 -22.32 -4.68
C VAL A 302 9.37 -22.93 -3.46
N SER A 303 9.94 -24.12 -3.60
CA SER A 303 10.53 -24.87 -2.48
C SER A 303 11.80 -24.23 -1.92
N THR A 304 12.62 -23.61 -2.78
CA THR A 304 13.94 -23.06 -2.42
C THR A 304 13.99 -21.53 -2.41
N GLY A 305 13.08 -20.87 -3.13
CA GLY A 305 13.13 -19.43 -3.39
C GLY A 305 14.17 -19.03 -4.45
N GLU A 306 14.83 -20.00 -5.10
CA GLU A 306 15.86 -19.72 -6.10
C GLU A 306 15.28 -19.14 -7.38
N TYR A 307 15.95 -18.13 -7.93
CA TYR A 307 15.55 -17.48 -9.18
C TYR A 307 16.75 -17.32 -10.11
N LYS A 308 16.48 -17.27 -11.42
CA LYS A 308 17.54 -17.02 -12.41
C LYS A 308 17.89 -15.53 -12.42
N LYS A 309 19.12 -15.21 -12.04
CA LYS A 309 19.67 -13.86 -12.20
C LYS A 309 19.94 -13.58 -13.68
N SER A 310 19.49 -12.43 -14.18
CA SER A 310 19.91 -11.93 -15.47
C SER A 310 21.32 -11.33 -15.35
N GLY A 311 22.21 -11.65 -16.29
CA GLY A 311 23.54 -11.02 -16.39
C GLY A 311 23.55 -9.71 -17.17
N ALA A 312 22.41 -9.28 -17.70
CA ALA A 312 22.31 -8.06 -18.50
C ALA A 312 22.39 -6.81 -17.60
N ILE A 313 23.22 -5.85 -17.99
CA ILE A 313 23.27 -4.53 -17.36
C ILE A 313 22.01 -3.76 -17.75
N THR A 314 21.28 -3.24 -16.75
CA THR A 314 20.04 -2.48 -16.95
C THR A 314 20.33 -0.99 -17.06
N TYR A 315 19.43 -0.22 -17.71
CA TYR A 315 19.48 1.24 -17.71
C TYR A 315 19.54 1.82 -16.29
N THR A 316 18.76 1.24 -15.37
CA THR A 316 18.75 1.58 -13.94
C THR A 316 20.14 1.45 -13.30
N HIS A 317 20.87 0.38 -13.62
CA HIS A 317 22.22 0.18 -13.10
C HIS A 317 23.20 1.23 -13.63
N VAL A 318 23.19 1.48 -14.94
CA VAL A 318 24.05 2.49 -15.58
C VAL A 318 23.76 3.88 -15.02
N TYR A 319 22.48 4.23 -14.91
CA TYR A 319 22.04 5.50 -14.33
C TYR A 319 22.52 5.68 -12.89
N GLY A 320 22.28 4.68 -12.03
CA GLY A 320 22.66 4.74 -10.62
C GLY A 320 24.15 4.96 -10.43
N LYS A 321 24.99 4.20 -11.17
CA LYS A 321 26.45 4.38 -11.18
C LYS A 321 26.87 5.77 -11.66
N THR A 322 26.29 6.24 -12.75
CA THR A 322 26.58 7.57 -13.31
C THR A 322 26.21 8.68 -12.33
N LEU A 323 25.06 8.59 -11.65
CA LEU A 323 24.63 9.60 -10.69
C LEU A 323 25.57 9.68 -9.48
N VAL A 324 26.07 8.53 -9.02
CA VAL A 324 27.07 8.45 -7.95
C VAL A 324 28.36 9.16 -8.36
N GLU A 325 28.88 8.89 -9.57
CA GLU A 325 30.07 9.57 -10.12
C GLU A 325 29.86 11.09 -10.22
N LEU A 326 28.69 11.54 -10.68
CA LEU A 326 28.34 12.96 -10.73
C LEU A 326 28.31 13.60 -9.35
N ALA A 327 27.81 12.87 -8.34
CA ALA A 327 27.74 13.37 -6.98
C ALA A 327 29.08 13.37 -6.24
N GLU A 328 30.03 12.53 -6.63
CA GLU A 328 31.43 12.64 -6.19
C GLU A 328 32.08 13.92 -6.71
N ALA A 329 31.82 14.25 -7.98
CA ALA A 329 32.40 15.42 -8.64
C ALA A 329 31.75 16.76 -8.22
N ASP A 330 30.44 16.76 -7.92
CA ASP A 330 29.69 17.96 -7.56
C ASP A 330 28.88 17.75 -6.28
N LYS A 331 29.28 18.45 -5.19
CA LYS A 331 28.63 18.38 -3.88
C LYS A 331 27.19 18.91 -3.87
N ARG A 332 26.79 19.65 -4.91
CA ARG A 332 25.42 20.18 -5.04
C ARG A 332 24.42 19.15 -5.56
N VAL A 333 24.89 18.05 -6.16
CA VAL A 333 24.01 16.99 -6.67
C VAL A 333 23.34 16.30 -5.50
N VAL A 334 22.01 16.22 -5.57
CA VAL A 334 21.16 15.51 -4.61
C VAL A 334 20.20 14.60 -5.36
N ALA A 335 19.87 13.46 -4.78
CA ALA A 335 18.94 12.49 -5.35
C ALA A 335 17.63 12.47 -4.57
N ILE A 336 16.52 12.51 -5.30
CA ILE A 336 15.16 12.51 -4.74
C ILE A 336 14.40 11.35 -5.37
N THR A 337 13.72 10.56 -4.54
CA THR A 337 12.83 9.49 -5.00
C THR A 337 11.49 9.55 -4.30
N ALA A 338 10.48 8.96 -4.93
CA ALA A 338 9.15 8.79 -4.35
C ALA A 338 8.92 7.29 -4.05
N ALA A 339 9.49 6.80 -2.94
CA ALA A 339 9.41 5.39 -2.50
C ALA A 339 9.93 4.33 -3.48
N MET A 340 10.86 4.70 -4.38
CA MET A 340 11.33 3.82 -5.47
C MET A 340 12.85 3.70 -5.54
N ALA A 341 13.56 3.85 -4.41
CA ALA A 341 15.03 3.83 -4.38
C ALA A 341 15.64 2.59 -5.08
N THR A 342 15.09 1.40 -4.81
CA THR A 342 15.53 0.14 -5.42
C THR A 342 15.17 0.06 -6.91
N GLY A 343 13.95 0.45 -7.27
CA GLY A 343 13.45 0.42 -8.65
C GLY A 343 14.18 1.38 -9.59
N THR A 344 14.74 2.46 -9.05
CA THR A 344 15.36 3.56 -9.80
C THR A 344 16.88 3.65 -9.65
N GLY A 345 17.51 2.68 -8.98
CA GLY A 345 18.97 2.55 -8.93
C GLY A 345 19.66 3.49 -7.94
N LEU A 346 18.95 3.94 -6.91
CA LEU A 346 19.47 4.90 -5.94
C LEU A 346 20.02 4.28 -4.64
N VAL A 347 20.02 2.95 -4.52
CA VAL A 347 20.51 2.26 -3.31
C VAL A 347 21.94 2.67 -2.97
N GLU A 348 22.87 2.53 -3.92
CA GLU A 348 24.27 2.92 -3.71
C GLU A 348 24.43 4.42 -3.42
N PHE A 349 23.63 5.28 -4.07
CA PHE A 349 23.65 6.71 -3.79
C PHE A 349 23.24 6.99 -2.33
N SER A 350 22.18 6.33 -1.85
CA SER A 350 21.68 6.50 -0.49
C SER A 350 22.68 6.06 0.58
N GLU A 351 23.43 4.98 0.31
CA GLU A 351 24.45 4.46 1.23
C GLU A 351 25.69 5.37 1.27
N ARG A 352 26.11 5.90 0.12
CA ARG A 352 27.33 6.71 -0.01
C ARG A 352 27.11 8.18 0.34
N PHE A 353 25.92 8.72 0.10
CA PHE A 353 25.58 10.13 0.30
C PHE A 353 24.25 10.30 1.05
N PRO A 354 24.12 9.77 2.28
CA PRO A 354 22.84 9.77 3.01
C PRO A 354 22.28 11.20 3.24
N GLU A 355 23.15 12.17 3.50
CA GLU A 355 22.79 13.60 3.69
C GLU A 355 22.27 14.29 2.41
N ARG A 356 22.44 13.66 1.23
CA ARG A 356 22.05 14.19 -0.09
C ARG A 356 21.03 13.31 -0.80
N PHE A 357 20.47 12.35 -0.08
CA PHE A 357 19.44 11.43 -0.57
C PHE A 357 18.13 11.68 0.17
N PHE A 358 17.05 11.84 -0.57
CA PHE A 358 15.73 12.13 -0.03
C PHE A 358 14.69 11.16 -0.59
N ASP A 359 14.12 10.32 0.27
CA ASP A 359 12.90 9.55 -0.05
C ASP A 359 11.70 10.28 0.56
N VAL A 360 10.81 10.76 -0.31
CA VAL A 360 9.63 11.52 0.13
C VAL A 360 8.37 10.66 0.28
N GLY A 361 8.49 9.33 0.20
CA GLY A 361 7.35 8.43 0.19
C GLY A 361 6.61 8.46 -1.15
N ILE A 362 5.38 7.96 -1.20
CA ILE A 362 4.60 7.93 -2.46
C ILE A 362 3.96 9.31 -2.70
N ALA A 363 4.77 10.31 -2.97
CA ALA A 363 4.35 11.71 -3.05
C ALA A 363 5.05 12.43 -4.21
N GLU A 364 4.72 12.07 -5.46
CA GLU A 364 5.42 12.56 -6.65
C GLU A 364 5.30 14.08 -6.83
N GLY A 365 4.11 14.65 -6.61
CA GLY A 365 3.91 16.11 -6.64
C GLY A 365 4.79 16.81 -5.61
N HIS A 366 4.84 16.28 -4.39
CA HIS A 366 5.72 16.78 -3.34
C HIS A 366 7.20 16.65 -3.73
N ALA A 367 7.63 15.51 -4.32
CA ALA A 367 9.01 15.31 -4.77
C ALA A 367 9.47 16.42 -5.73
N VAL A 368 8.60 16.83 -6.66
CA VAL A 368 8.90 17.87 -7.64
C VAL A 368 8.95 19.26 -7.00
N THR A 369 7.96 19.64 -6.20
CA THR A 369 7.96 20.95 -5.52
C THR A 369 9.09 21.03 -4.47
N PHE A 370 9.41 19.92 -3.79
CA PHE A 370 10.56 19.80 -2.89
C PHE A 370 11.89 20.01 -3.64
N ALA A 371 12.05 19.40 -4.81
CA ALA A 371 13.20 19.63 -5.68
C ALA A 371 13.32 21.11 -6.08
N ALA A 372 12.20 21.78 -6.40
CA ALA A 372 12.20 23.21 -6.68
C ALA A 372 12.78 24.02 -5.51
N GLY A 373 12.36 23.73 -4.27
CA GLY A 373 12.91 24.36 -3.06
C GLY A 373 14.42 24.14 -2.90
N LEU A 374 14.90 22.90 -3.10
CA LEU A 374 16.35 22.60 -3.05
C LEU A 374 17.12 23.35 -4.15
N ALA A 375 16.55 23.48 -5.34
CA ALA A 375 17.17 24.17 -6.46
C ALA A 375 17.31 25.68 -6.22
N ILE A 376 16.37 26.30 -5.50
CA ILE A 376 16.45 27.72 -5.10
C ILE A 376 17.69 27.96 -4.22
N GLU A 377 18.00 27.02 -3.31
CA GLU A 377 19.17 27.08 -2.43
C GLU A 377 20.48 26.63 -3.12
N GLY A 378 20.49 26.57 -4.46
CA GLY A 378 21.70 26.31 -5.25
C GLY A 378 22.11 24.84 -5.36
N LEU A 379 21.27 23.90 -4.91
CA LEU A 379 21.47 22.48 -5.16
C LEU A 379 21.05 22.10 -6.58
N ARG A 380 21.46 20.89 -7.02
CA ARG A 380 21.18 20.32 -8.33
C ARG A 380 20.38 19.02 -8.15
N PRO A 381 19.06 19.12 -8.00
CA PRO A 381 18.23 17.96 -7.68
C PRO A 381 17.98 17.08 -8.90
N PHE A 382 18.22 15.78 -8.72
CA PHE A 382 17.79 14.72 -9.61
C PHE A 382 16.55 14.05 -9.00
N VAL A 383 15.38 14.34 -9.56
CA VAL A 383 14.14 13.62 -9.24
C VAL A 383 14.13 12.34 -10.07
N THR A 384 14.44 11.22 -9.43
CA THR A 384 14.48 9.91 -10.06
C THR A 384 13.18 9.16 -9.83
N ILE A 385 12.47 8.88 -10.91
CA ILE A 385 11.04 8.52 -10.87
C ILE A 385 10.67 7.69 -12.08
N TYR A 386 9.61 6.88 -12.02
CA TYR A 386 9.11 6.24 -13.23
C TYR A 386 8.30 7.23 -14.08
N SER A 387 8.41 7.13 -15.41
CA SER A 387 7.67 7.97 -16.35
C SER A 387 6.16 8.01 -16.07
N THR A 388 5.55 6.85 -15.75
CA THR A 388 4.11 6.76 -15.45
C THR A 388 3.71 7.52 -14.19
N PHE A 389 4.58 7.54 -13.17
CA PHE A 389 4.27 8.18 -11.89
C PHE A 389 4.53 9.69 -11.91
N LEU A 390 5.48 10.16 -12.73
CA LEU A 390 5.71 11.59 -12.92
C LEU A 390 4.46 12.32 -13.46
N GLN A 391 3.53 11.61 -14.10
CA GLN A 391 2.22 12.15 -14.49
C GLN A 391 1.46 12.80 -13.31
N ARG A 392 1.64 12.31 -12.08
CA ARG A 392 1.03 12.87 -10.86
C ARG A 392 1.55 14.27 -10.51
N ALA A 393 2.74 14.62 -10.97
CA ALA A 393 3.39 15.88 -10.66
C ALA A 393 3.33 16.88 -11.82
N PHE A 394 2.49 16.65 -12.83
CA PHE A 394 2.47 17.46 -14.05
C PHE A 394 2.34 18.97 -13.76
N ASP A 395 1.40 19.36 -12.89
CA ASP A 395 1.23 20.76 -12.50
C ASP A 395 2.45 21.30 -11.75
N SER A 396 3.01 20.55 -10.81
CA SER A 396 4.25 20.92 -10.09
C SER A 396 5.44 21.13 -11.04
N ILE A 397 5.55 20.35 -12.13
CA ILE A 397 6.60 20.55 -13.14
C ILE A 397 6.38 21.88 -13.88
N VAL A 398 5.14 22.16 -14.29
CA VAL A 398 4.80 23.38 -15.02
C VAL A 398 4.99 24.61 -14.14
N HIS A 399 4.27 24.64 -13.01
CA HIS A 399 4.13 25.79 -12.14
C HIS A 399 5.37 25.99 -11.25
N ASP A 400 5.80 24.95 -10.53
CA ASP A 400 6.81 25.11 -9.48
C ASP A 400 8.24 25.04 -10.03
N VAL A 401 8.47 24.40 -11.18
CA VAL A 401 9.81 24.25 -11.77
C VAL A 401 10.00 25.10 -13.03
N ALA A 402 9.20 24.86 -14.06
CA ALA A 402 9.47 25.40 -15.39
C ALA A 402 9.23 26.92 -15.49
N LEU A 403 8.14 27.43 -14.91
CA LEU A 403 7.88 28.89 -14.87
C LEU A 403 8.99 29.65 -14.14
N GLN A 404 9.55 29.03 -13.10
CA GLN A 404 10.64 29.60 -12.29
C GLN A 404 12.03 29.36 -12.90
N LYS A 405 12.13 28.61 -14.01
CA LYS A 405 13.38 28.26 -14.70
C LYS A 405 14.40 27.58 -13.78
N LEU A 406 13.92 26.74 -12.86
CA LEU A 406 14.78 26.08 -11.87
C LEU A 406 15.53 24.89 -12.48
N PRO A 407 16.80 24.64 -12.08
CA PRO A 407 17.65 23.58 -12.63
C PRO A 407 17.32 22.21 -12.04
N VAL A 408 16.08 21.74 -12.17
CA VAL A 408 15.64 20.41 -11.73
C VAL A 408 15.78 19.41 -12.87
N ILE A 409 16.33 18.23 -12.56
CA ILE A 409 16.55 17.16 -13.54
C ILE A 409 15.59 16.01 -13.23
N PHE A 410 14.72 15.67 -14.18
CA PHE A 410 13.83 14.52 -14.07
C PHE A 410 14.47 13.30 -14.76
N ALA A 411 14.96 12.36 -13.96
CA ALA A 411 15.52 11.11 -14.45
C ALA A 411 14.42 10.04 -14.46
N MET A 412 13.86 9.80 -15.64
CA MET A 412 12.71 8.92 -15.82
C MET A 412 13.13 7.49 -16.15
N ASP A 413 12.89 6.57 -15.24
CA ASP A 413 12.99 5.13 -15.49
C ASP A 413 11.63 4.59 -16.02
N ARG A 414 11.59 3.37 -16.57
CA ARG A 414 10.37 2.72 -17.08
C ARG A 414 9.60 3.58 -18.11
N ALA A 415 10.32 4.42 -18.87
CA ALA A 415 9.75 5.15 -20.01
C ALA A 415 9.34 4.19 -21.14
N GLY A 416 8.20 4.45 -21.76
CA GLY A 416 7.60 3.62 -22.79
C GLY A 416 6.78 2.43 -22.26
N PHE A 417 6.81 1.33 -23.00
CA PHE A 417 6.01 0.14 -22.73
C PHE A 417 6.70 -0.77 -21.71
N VAL A 418 6.07 -0.97 -20.55
CA VAL A 418 6.61 -1.78 -19.45
C VAL A 418 6.12 -3.24 -19.41
N GLY A 419 5.31 -3.65 -20.38
CA GLY A 419 4.86 -5.04 -20.49
C GLY A 419 3.79 -5.45 -19.47
N PHE A 420 4.15 -6.34 -18.54
CA PHE A 420 3.21 -7.15 -17.75
C PHE A 420 2.44 -6.39 -16.67
N ASP A 421 2.86 -5.18 -16.31
CA ASP A 421 2.10 -4.29 -15.41
C ASP A 421 0.91 -3.62 -16.12
N GLY A 422 0.92 -3.64 -17.46
CA GLY A 422 -0.21 -3.19 -18.26
C GLY A 422 -0.41 -1.67 -18.26
N PRO A 423 -1.60 -1.21 -18.71
CA PRO A 423 -1.81 0.17 -19.14
C PRO A 423 -1.68 1.22 -18.03
N THR A 424 -1.88 0.86 -16.77
CA THR A 424 -1.69 1.79 -15.64
C THR A 424 -0.22 2.15 -15.41
N HIS A 425 0.71 1.32 -15.89
CA HIS A 425 2.14 1.49 -15.67
C HIS A 425 2.93 1.84 -16.94
N HIS A 426 2.31 1.81 -18.11
CA HIS A 426 2.96 2.23 -19.35
C HIS A 426 3.31 3.73 -19.28
N GLY A 427 4.60 4.04 -19.20
CA GLY A 427 5.14 5.39 -19.24
C GLY A 427 5.17 5.94 -20.66
N MET A 428 4.04 5.95 -21.38
CA MET A 428 4.00 6.29 -22.80
C MET A 428 3.73 7.77 -23.10
N LEU A 429 3.53 8.58 -22.06
CA LEU A 429 3.02 9.95 -22.20
C LEU A 429 4.07 11.03 -21.92
N ASP A 430 5.22 10.69 -21.33
CA ASP A 430 6.22 11.68 -20.88
C ASP A 430 6.74 12.57 -21.99
N ILE A 431 7.12 12.01 -23.13
CA ILE A 431 7.54 12.80 -24.30
C ILE A 431 6.43 13.78 -24.72
N ALA A 432 5.17 13.37 -24.69
CA ALA A 432 4.06 14.22 -25.13
C ALA A 432 3.82 15.38 -24.14
N TYR A 433 3.68 15.09 -22.85
CA TYR A 433 3.31 16.11 -21.86
C TYR A 433 4.50 17.00 -21.46
N LEU A 434 5.75 16.51 -21.48
CA LEU A 434 6.91 17.35 -21.13
C LEU A 434 7.29 18.30 -22.27
N ARG A 435 7.07 17.91 -23.54
CA ARG A 435 7.44 18.75 -24.70
C ARG A 435 6.60 20.01 -24.86
N ILE A 436 5.42 20.06 -24.25
CA ILE A 436 4.56 21.26 -24.28
C ILE A 436 4.96 22.29 -23.21
N ILE A 437 5.86 21.94 -22.30
CA ILE A 437 6.30 22.81 -21.20
C ILE A 437 7.45 23.72 -21.71
N PRO A 438 7.34 25.06 -21.60
CA PRO A 438 8.39 25.97 -22.00
C PRO A 438 9.73 25.70 -21.30
N ASN A 439 10.84 25.86 -22.03
CA ASN A 439 12.22 25.69 -21.54
C ASN A 439 12.57 24.26 -21.06
N MET A 440 11.70 23.27 -21.28
CA MET A 440 11.98 21.88 -20.95
C MET A 440 12.86 21.23 -22.03
N VAL A 441 13.95 20.59 -21.60
CA VAL A 441 14.77 19.77 -22.49
C VAL A 441 14.39 18.31 -22.29
N VAL A 442 13.87 17.68 -23.34
CA VAL A 442 13.46 16.27 -23.32
C VAL A 442 14.45 15.44 -24.11
N MET A 443 15.03 14.42 -23.48
CA MET A 443 16.05 13.54 -24.06
C MET A 443 15.66 12.06 -23.95
N ALA A 444 16.04 11.26 -24.95
CA ALA A 444 15.96 9.80 -24.93
C ALA A 444 17.36 9.23 -25.26
N PRO A 445 18.18 8.88 -24.26
CA PRO A 445 19.53 8.38 -24.50
C PRO A 445 19.49 7.02 -25.21
N LYS A 446 20.48 6.77 -26.07
CA LYS A 446 20.55 5.60 -26.97
C LYS A 446 21.11 4.35 -26.31
#